data_AF-A0A6M1PFE3-F1
#
_entry.id   AF-A0A6M1PFE3-F1
#
_cell.length_a   1.000
_cell.length_b   1.000
_cell.length_c   1.000
_cell.angle_alpha   90.00
_cell.angle_beta   90.00
_cell.angle_gamma   90.00
#
_symmetry.space_group_name_H-M   'P 1'
#
loop_
_entity.id
_entity.type
_entity.pdbx_description
1 polymer ?
#
loop_
_entity_poly.entity_id
_entity_poly.type
_entity_poly.pdbx_seq_one_letter_code
_entity_poly.pdbx_strand_id
1 'polypeptide(L)'
;MAHVSIPDSDKQLILDRSWKVMHVFLKKYASDFYFTDGLAVAYAPKGGKLGFVNTSGELATPYLYTHARGFSEGLALVQNSKGKYGYINAAGKTVILFNK
;
A
#
# COMPACT_ATOMS: atom_id res chain seq x y z
N MET A 1 -2.20 8.33 13.42
CA MET A 1 -1.91 6.89 13.66
C MET A 1 -0.42 6.79 13.85
N ALA A 2 0.04 5.97 14.79
CA ALA A 2 1.45 5.79 15.06
C ALA A 2 1.87 4.38 14.63
N HIS A 3 3.01 4.29 13.94
CA HIS A 3 3.67 3.04 13.59
C HIS A 3 4.62 2.67 14.72
N VAL A 4 4.51 1.45 15.23
CA VAL A 4 5.40 0.94 16.29
C VAL A 4 5.95 -0.40 15.85
N SER A 5 7.28 -0.50 15.77
CA SER A 5 7.96 -1.79 15.56
C SER A 5 8.17 -2.46 16.92
N ILE A 6 7.85 -3.76 17.03
CA ILE A 6 8.15 -4.53 18.24
C ILE A 6 9.62 -4.98 18.15
N PRO A 7 10.48 -4.65 19.13
CA PRO A 7 11.85 -5.16 19.19
C PRO A 7 11.88 -6.69 19.16
N ASP A 8 12.88 -7.27 18.49
CA ASP A 8 13.10 -8.72 18.38
C ASP A 8 11.92 -9.51 17.75
N SER A 9 11.08 -8.82 16.97
CA SER A 9 9.98 -9.43 16.25
C SER A 9 9.88 -8.92 14.82
N ASP A 10 9.47 -9.79 13.90
CA ASP A 10 9.01 -9.42 12.57
C ASP A 10 7.59 -8.84 12.60
N LYS A 11 7.23 -8.15 13.68
CA LYS A 11 5.89 -7.62 13.90
C LYS A 11 5.90 -6.10 13.97
N GLN A 12 5.06 -5.48 13.15
CA GLN A 12 4.78 -4.05 13.22
C GLN A 12 3.34 -3.84 13.69
N LEU A 13 3.12 -2.84 14.54
CA LEU A 13 1.82 -2.51 15.12
C LEU A 13 1.33 -1.18 14.56
N ILE A 14 0.04 -1.13 14.25
CA ILE A 14 -0.67 0.15 14.13
C ILE A 14 -1.47 0.37 15.40
N LEU A 15 -1.24 1.53 16.01
CA LEU A 15 -1.96 1.99 17.18
C LEU A 15 -2.92 3.11 16.78
N ASP A 16 -4.12 3.11 17.39
CA ASP A 16 -4.99 4.28 17.37
C ASP A 16 -4.48 5.38 18.33
N ARG A 17 -5.19 6.51 18.39
CA ARG A 17 -4.85 7.64 19.27
C ARG A 17 -5.03 7.33 20.76
N SER A 18 -5.63 6.20 21.11
CA SER A 18 -5.84 5.70 22.47
C SER A 18 -4.88 4.57 22.86
N TRP A 19 -3.83 4.34 22.07
CA TRP A 19 -2.83 3.28 22.29
C TRP A 19 -3.36 1.85 22.18
N LYS A 20 -4.54 1.66 21.59
CA LYS A 20 -5.06 0.33 21.33
C LYS A 20 -4.42 -0.25 20.07
N VAL A 21 -3.97 -1.51 20.16
CA VAL A 21 -3.46 -2.27 19.02
C VAL A 21 -4.60 -2.53 18.05
N MET A 22 -4.54 -1.88 16.88
CA MET A 22 -5.51 -2.09 15.80
C MET A 22 -5.14 -3.30 14.94
N HIS A 23 -3.84 -3.51 14.68
CA HIS A 23 -3.38 -4.63 13.87
C HIS A 23 -1.94 -5.02 14.17
N VAL A 24 -1.65 -6.31 14.01
CA VAL A 24 -0.29 -6.89 14.05
C VAL A 24 0.08 -7.28 12.63
N PHE A 25 0.95 -6.49 11.99
CA PHE A 25 1.54 -6.86 10.71
C PHE A 25 2.64 -7.88 10.94
N LEU A 26 2.53 -9.05 10.32
CA LEU A 26 3.69 -9.90 10.09
C LEU A 26 4.46 -9.27 8.92
N LYS A 27 5.77 -9.07 9.07
CA LYS A 27 6.72 -8.47 8.11
C LYS A 27 6.79 -9.28 6.82
N LYS A 28 5.71 -9.24 6.03
CA LYS A 28 5.60 -9.86 4.71
C LYS A 28 5.83 -8.83 3.60
N TYR A 29 5.77 -7.53 3.94
CA TYR A 29 5.92 -6.43 3.01
C TYR A 29 6.93 -5.43 3.54
N ALA A 30 7.91 -5.07 2.71
CA ALA A 30 8.83 -3.98 2.97
C ALA A 30 8.14 -2.68 2.52
N SER A 31 7.37 -2.02 3.38
CA SER A 31 6.80 -0.70 3.08
C SER A 31 6.65 0.11 4.35
N ASP A 32 6.93 1.41 4.30
CA ASP A 32 6.79 2.34 5.43
C ASP A 32 5.32 2.63 5.82
N PHE A 33 4.36 1.87 5.29
CA PHE A 33 2.93 1.87 5.62
C PHE A 33 2.33 3.26 5.89
N TYR A 34 2.56 4.22 5.00
CA TYR A 34 1.84 5.49 5.02
C TYR A 34 0.47 5.28 4.37
N PHE A 35 -0.57 5.13 5.21
CA PHE A 35 -1.94 4.95 4.73
C PHE A 35 -2.56 6.28 4.31
N THR A 36 -3.10 6.30 3.11
CA THR A 36 -3.85 7.41 2.51
C THR A 36 -5.15 6.83 1.94
N ASP A 37 -6.29 7.43 2.28
CA ASP A 37 -7.63 6.89 1.98
C ASP A 37 -7.80 5.39 2.31
N GLY A 38 -7.19 4.94 3.41
CA GLY A 38 -7.30 3.56 3.91
C GLY A 38 -6.43 2.53 3.19
N LEU A 39 -5.58 2.95 2.23
CA LEU A 39 -4.66 2.09 1.50
C LEU A 39 -3.22 2.60 1.57
N ALA A 40 -2.26 1.67 1.55
CA ALA A 40 -0.83 1.99 1.51
C ALA A 40 -0.14 1.24 0.36
N VAL A 41 0.88 1.88 -0.24
CA VAL A 41 1.73 1.24 -1.25
C VAL A 41 2.51 0.10 -0.60
N ALA A 42 2.50 -1.07 -1.24
CA ALA A 42 3.20 -2.27 -0.78
C ALA A 42 4.13 -2.82 -1.87
N TYR A 43 5.31 -3.27 -1.46
CA TYR A 43 6.27 -3.92 -2.35
C TYR A 43 6.03 -5.42 -2.41
N ALA A 44 6.15 -5.99 -3.62
CA ALA A 44 6.04 -7.42 -3.81
C ALA A 44 7.14 -8.16 -3.03
N PRO A 45 6.87 -9.36 -2.46
CA PRO A 45 7.88 -10.13 -1.72
C PRO A 45 9.14 -10.49 -2.53
N LYS A 46 9.02 -10.60 -3.86
CA LYS A 46 10.14 -10.87 -4.78
C LYS A 46 10.73 -9.60 -5.43
N GLY A 47 10.30 -8.42 -4.96
CA GLY A 47 10.74 -7.12 -5.47
C GLY A 47 10.18 -6.76 -6.84
N GLY A 48 10.54 -5.54 -7.30
CA GLY A 48 10.31 -5.07 -8.67
C GLY A 48 8.89 -4.68 -9.05
N LYS A 49 7.89 -4.93 -8.19
CA LYS A 49 6.50 -4.53 -8.40
C LYS A 49 5.84 -4.01 -7.13
N LEU A 50 4.86 -3.15 -7.34
CA LEU A 50 4.07 -2.48 -6.33
C LEU A 50 2.60 -2.85 -6.47
N GLY A 51 1.91 -2.87 -5.34
CA GLY A 51 0.47 -2.97 -5.20
C GLY A 51 0.02 -2.13 -4.00
N PHE A 52 -1.19 -2.35 -3.53
CA PHE A 52 -1.73 -1.65 -2.38
C PHE A 52 -2.27 -2.65 -1.35
N VAL A 53 -2.08 -2.34 -0.07
CA VAL A 53 -2.68 -3.08 1.04
C VAL A 53 -3.68 -2.21 1.80
N ASN A 54 -4.68 -2.84 2.39
CA ASN A 54 -5.60 -2.20 3.32
C ASN A 54 -4.99 -2.07 4.73
N THR A 55 -5.71 -1.41 5.64
CA THR A 55 -5.28 -1.22 7.04
C THR A 55 -5.13 -2.52 7.83
N SER A 56 -5.72 -3.62 7.34
CA SER A 56 -5.54 -4.97 7.88
C SER A 56 -4.31 -5.69 7.31
N GLY A 57 -3.58 -5.05 6.40
CA GLY A 57 -2.43 -5.62 5.70
C GLY A 57 -2.78 -6.63 4.62
N GLU A 58 -4.04 -6.72 4.23
CA GLU A 58 -4.49 -7.55 3.12
C GLU A 58 -4.27 -6.83 1.79
N LEU A 59 -3.94 -7.60 0.76
CA LEU A 59 -3.68 -7.06 -0.57
C LEU A 59 -4.98 -6.55 -1.21
N ALA A 60 -5.10 -5.23 -1.35
CA ALA A 60 -6.21 -4.56 -2.03
C ALA A 60 -6.05 -4.57 -3.56
N THR A 61 -4.81 -4.48 -4.06
CA THR A 61 -4.53 -4.58 -5.50
C THR A 61 -3.35 -5.51 -5.78
N PRO A 62 -3.35 -6.28 -6.89
CA PRO A 62 -2.22 -7.13 -7.24
C PRO A 62 -0.93 -6.33 -7.50
N TYR A 63 0.23 -6.99 -7.36
CA TYR A 63 1.54 -6.39 -7.66
C TYR A 63 1.77 -6.26 -9.17
N LEU A 64 1.29 -5.18 -9.76
CA LEU A 64 1.32 -4.95 -11.21
C LEU A 64 2.14 -3.73 -11.62
N TYR A 65 2.45 -2.84 -10.68
CA TYR A 65 2.95 -1.50 -10.99
C TYR A 65 4.45 -1.38 -10.74
N THR A 66 5.13 -0.59 -11.56
CA THR A 66 6.56 -0.26 -11.37
C THR A 66 6.76 0.98 -10.51
N HIS A 67 5.75 1.83 -10.44
CA HIS A 67 5.68 3.00 -9.58
C HIS A 67 4.24 3.23 -9.11
N ALA A 68 4.07 3.73 -7.89
CA ALA A 68 2.76 4.06 -7.33
C ALA A 68 2.90 5.21 -6.33
N ARG A 69 1.91 6.11 -6.31
CA ARG A 69 1.73 7.10 -5.24
C ARG A 69 0.57 6.68 -4.34
N GLY A 70 0.53 7.24 -3.13
CA GLY A 70 -0.61 7.09 -2.23
C GLY A 70 -1.91 7.56 -2.87
N PHE A 71 -3.03 7.09 -2.31
CA PHE A 71 -4.35 7.52 -2.70
C PHE A 71 -4.62 8.97 -2.26
N SER A 72 -5.39 9.69 -3.06
CA SER A 72 -5.96 10.99 -2.71
C SER A 72 -7.28 11.12 -3.46
N GLU A 73 -8.34 11.55 -2.77
CA GLU A 73 -9.68 11.66 -3.34
C GLU A 73 -10.16 10.33 -3.97
N GLY A 74 -9.77 9.20 -3.38
CA GLY A 74 -10.14 7.86 -3.86
C GLY A 74 -9.40 7.38 -5.12
N LEU A 75 -8.38 8.12 -5.59
CA LEU A 75 -7.57 7.75 -6.75
C LEU A 75 -6.08 7.64 -6.41
N ALA A 76 -5.38 6.72 -7.07
CA ALA A 76 -3.94 6.60 -6.99
C ALA A 76 -3.29 6.63 -8.38
N LEU A 77 -2.21 7.40 -8.51
CA LEU A 77 -1.36 7.39 -9.70
C LEU A 77 -0.49 6.12 -9.67
N VAL A 78 -0.52 5.36 -10.76
CA VAL A 78 0.28 4.15 -10.95
C VAL A 78 0.97 4.13 -12.30
N GLN A 79 2.12 3.48 -12.35
CA GLN A 79 2.88 3.25 -13.58
C GLN A 79 2.87 1.75 -13.92
N ASN A 80 2.55 1.42 -15.18
CA ASN A 80 2.62 0.04 -15.65
C ASN A 80 4.04 -0.37 -16.09
N SER A 81 4.22 -1.64 -16.43
CA SER A 81 5.51 -2.18 -16.89
C SER A 81 6.06 -1.57 -18.19
N LYS A 82 5.24 -0.80 -18.93
CA LYS A 82 5.65 -0.08 -20.14
C LYS A 82 6.04 1.38 -19.86
N GLY A 83 6.12 1.77 -18.59
CA GLY A 83 6.47 3.13 -18.18
C GLY A 83 5.35 4.16 -18.30
N LYS A 84 4.12 3.72 -18.62
CA LYS A 84 2.97 4.63 -18.80
C LYS A 84 2.23 4.84 -17.48
N TYR A 85 1.73 6.05 -17.28
CA TYR A 85 0.99 6.43 -16.08
C TYR A 85 -0.52 6.37 -16.30
N GLY A 86 -1.24 5.92 -15.28
CA GLY A 86 -2.70 5.92 -15.22
C GLY A 86 -3.18 6.11 -13.77
N TYR A 87 -4.48 6.23 -13.60
CA TYR A 87 -5.10 6.31 -12.27
C TYR A 87 -6.00 5.12 -12.02
N ILE A 88 -5.93 4.58 -10.80
CA ILE A 88 -6.81 3.51 -10.32
C ILE A 88 -7.65 4.01 -9.15
N ASN A 89 -8.82 3.41 -8.95
CA ASN A 89 -9.61 3.60 -7.73
C ASN A 89 -9.18 2.60 -6.64
N ALA A 90 -9.78 2.71 -5.44
CA ALA A 90 -9.47 1.85 -4.30
C ALA A 90 -9.76 0.35 -4.53
N ALA A 91 -10.60 0.01 -5.50
CA ALA A 91 -10.86 -1.37 -5.93
C ALA A 91 -9.82 -1.89 -6.94
N GLY A 92 -8.79 -1.09 -7.27
CA GLY A 92 -7.77 -1.43 -8.26
C GLY A 92 -8.21 -1.28 -9.72
N LYS A 93 -9.40 -0.72 -9.97
CA LYS A 93 -9.91 -0.51 -11.33
C LYS A 93 -9.32 0.76 -11.93
N THR A 94 -8.79 0.65 -13.14
CA THR A 94 -8.32 1.80 -13.92
C THR A 94 -9.47 2.77 -14.20
N VAL A 95 -9.28 4.03 -13.79
CA VAL A 95 -10.18 5.16 -14.02
C VAL A 95 -9.64 6.06 -15.14
N ILE A 96 -8.34 6.33 -15.13
CA ILE A 96 -7.64 7.06 -16.21
C ILE A 96 -6.66 6.10 -16.85
N LEU A 97 -6.81 5.91 -18.17
CA LEU A 97 -6.03 4.96 -18.95
C LEU A 97 -4.54 5.31 -18.94
N PHE A 98 -3.74 4.26 -19.13
CA PHE A 98 -2.29 4.37 -19.22
C PHE A 98 -1.87 5.07 -20.52
N ASN A 99 -1.77 6.39 -20.48
CA ASN A 99 -1.37 7.19 -21.63
C ASN A 99 0.12 7.53 -21.62
N LYS A 100 0.61 7.92 -22.80
CA LYS A 100 2.02 8.19 -23.09
C LYS A 100 2.38 9.61 -22.70
#